data_AF-A0A371DIB7-F1
#
_entry.id   AF-A0A371DIB7-F1
#
_cell.length_a   1.000
_cell.length_b   1.000
_cell.length_c   1.000
_cell.angle_alpha   90.00
_cell.angle_beta   90.00
_cell.angle_gamma   90.00
#
_symmetry.space_group_name_H-M   'P 1'
#
loop_
_entity.id
_entity.type
_entity.pdbx_description
1 polymer ?
#
loop_
_entity_poly.entity_id
_entity_poly.type
_entity_poly.pdbx_seq_one_letter_code
_entity_poly.pdbx_strand_id
1 'polypeptide(L)'
;MTVIAHAAAVATPLIINTPAAATQCIPIDFTWTGGVAPFTLAYFLRAENILEGGNVIQSFRGIPGQEFIWATNVTGGVSLDVQLQDSAGAAAFTAPFEISASTNTGCL
;
A
#
# COMPACT_ATOMS: atom_id res chain seq x y z
N MET A 1 -28.41 -8.24 32.89
CA MET A 1 -27.44 -7.40 32.16
C MET A 1 -26.52 -8.36 31.41
N THR A 2 -26.74 -8.55 30.12
CA THR A 2 -25.96 -9.48 29.28
C THR A 2 -24.67 -8.78 28.88
N VAL A 3 -23.54 -9.22 29.42
CA VAL A 3 -22.22 -8.69 29.05
C VAL A 3 -21.83 -9.32 27.72
N ILE A 4 -21.82 -8.53 26.66
CA ILE A 4 -21.34 -8.96 25.34
C ILE A 4 -19.82 -8.92 25.40
N ALA A 5 -19.21 -10.09 25.60
CA ALA A 5 -17.76 -10.26 25.50
C ALA A 5 -17.34 -10.03 24.04
N HIS A 6 -16.77 -8.85 23.76
CA HIS A 6 -16.11 -8.60 22.48
C HIS A 6 -14.78 -9.34 22.55
N ALA A 7 -14.66 -10.45 21.82
CA ALA A 7 -13.37 -11.11 21.64
C ALA A 7 -12.46 -10.13 20.88
N ALA A 8 -11.46 -9.57 21.57
CA ALA A 8 -10.40 -8.84 20.92
C ALA A 8 -9.62 -9.87 20.08
N ALA A 9 -9.86 -9.89 18.77
CA ALA A 9 -9.01 -10.62 17.84
C ALA A 9 -7.60 -10.04 18.00
N VAL A 10 -6.65 -10.85 18.44
CA VAL A 10 -5.25 -10.46 18.46
C VAL A 10 -4.81 -10.35 17.01
N ALA A 11 -4.84 -9.13 16.46
CA ALA A 11 -4.35 -8.88 15.12
C ALA A 11 -2.85 -9.19 15.10
N THR A 12 -2.44 -10.13 14.26
CA THR A 12 -1.04 -10.34 13.96
C THR A 12 -0.47 -9.05 13.36
N PRO A 13 0.81 -8.71 13.65
CA PRO A 13 1.40 -7.47 13.16
C PRO A 13 1.20 -7.31 11.66
N LEU A 14 0.67 -6.15 11.25
CA LEU A 14 0.48 -5.83 9.85
C LEU A 14 1.84 -5.50 9.22
N ILE A 15 2.22 -6.23 8.18
CA ILE A 15 3.51 -6.06 7.50
C ILE A 15 3.29 -6.19 6.00
N ILE A 16 3.72 -5.20 5.22
CA ILE A 16 3.63 -5.16 3.75
C ILE A 16 5.02 -5.32 3.11
N ASN A 17 5.08 -6.01 1.97
CA ASN A 17 6.33 -6.13 1.20
C ASN A 17 6.69 -4.79 0.52
N THR A 18 7.99 -4.51 0.40
CA THR A 18 8.46 -3.43 -0.47
C THR A 18 8.81 -4.01 -1.84
N PRO A 19 8.33 -3.43 -2.95
CA PRO A 19 8.74 -3.85 -4.29
C PRO A 19 10.25 -3.69 -4.48
N ALA A 20 10.92 -4.73 -4.99
CA ALA A 20 12.35 -4.64 -5.32
C ALA A 20 12.60 -3.76 -6.56
N ALA A 21 11.65 -3.72 -7.48
CA ALA A 21 11.64 -2.86 -8.66
C ALA A 21 10.21 -2.52 -9.05
N ALA A 22 9.98 -1.28 -9.48
CA ALA A 22 8.72 -0.84 -10.07
C ALA A 22 9.05 -0.14 -11.39
N THR A 23 8.36 -0.50 -12.47
CA THR A 23 8.54 0.12 -13.79
C THR A 23 7.19 0.62 -14.27
N GLN A 24 7.17 1.83 -14.80
CA GLN A 24 5.98 2.43 -15.38
C GLN A 24 5.25 1.45 -16.32
N CYS A 25 3.95 1.27 -16.10
CA CYS A 25 3.08 0.37 -16.87
C CYS A 25 3.44 -1.12 -16.82
N ILE A 26 4.24 -1.55 -15.85
CA ILE A 26 4.45 -2.96 -15.55
C ILE A 26 3.75 -3.25 -14.20
N PRO A 27 2.74 -4.14 -14.18
CA PRO A 27 2.07 -4.47 -12.95
C PRO A 27 3.02 -5.04 -11.89
N ILE A 28 2.84 -4.62 -10.65
CA ILE A 28 3.55 -5.17 -9.49
C ILE A 28 2.55 -5.67 -8.46
N ASP A 29 3.00 -6.63 -7.66
CA ASP A 29 2.20 -7.25 -6.63
C ASP A 29 2.63 -6.79 -5.23
N PHE A 30 1.64 -6.29 -4.48
CA PHE A 30 1.77 -6.00 -3.06
C PHE A 30 1.15 -7.13 -2.26
N THR A 31 1.94 -7.75 -1.41
CA THR A 31 1.53 -8.78 -0.47
C THR A 31 1.80 -8.33 0.96
N TRP A 32 0.93 -8.75 1.88
CA TRP A 32 1.11 -8.46 3.30
C TRP A 32 0.71 -9.63 4.18
N THR A 33 1.14 -9.56 5.43
CA THR A 33 0.75 -10.51 6.47
C THR A 33 0.12 -9.76 7.63
N GLY A 34 -0.76 -10.46 8.34
CA GLY A 34 -1.48 -9.93 9.50
C GLY A 34 -2.55 -8.90 9.18
N GLY A 35 -2.97 -8.18 10.24
CA GLY A 35 -4.10 -7.25 10.24
C GLY A 35 -5.48 -7.89 10.00
N VAL A 36 -6.49 -7.02 9.91
CA VAL A 36 -7.91 -7.42 9.77
C VAL A 36 -8.53 -6.75 8.54
N ALA A 37 -8.94 -7.56 7.57
CA ALA A 37 -9.68 -7.09 6.39
C ALA A 37 -11.00 -6.38 6.79
N PRO A 38 -11.50 -5.44 5.96
CA PRO A 38 -10.92 -4.99 4.70
C PRO A 38 -9.72 -4.05 4.88
N PHE A 39 -8.83 -4.06 3.89
CA PHE A 39 -7.65 -3.20 3.85
C PHE A 39 -7.84 -2.00 2.92
N THR A 40 -7.03 -0.97 3.16
CA THR A 40 -6.86 0.22 2.34
C THR A 40 -5.40 0.38 1.97
N LEU A 41 -5.11 0.54 0.68
CA LEU A 41 -3.79 0.88 0.15
C LEU A 41 -3.82 2.35 -0.28
N ALA A 42 -2.81 3.13 0.11
CA ALA A 42 -2.64 4.51 -0.30
C ALA A 42 -1.20 4.75 -0.77
N TYR A 43 -1.06 5.40 -1.92
CA TYR A 43 0.21 5.68 -2.58
C TYR A 43 0.55 7.14 -2.38
N PHE A 44 1.76 7.41 -1.89
CA PHE A 44 2.22 8.75 -1.54
C PHE A 44 3.37 9.15 -2.43
N LEU A 45 3.31 10.35 -3.01
CA LEU A 45 4.50 10.97 -3.61
C LEU A 45 5.46 11.40 -2.51
N ARG A 46 6.71 10.98 -2.63
CA ARG A 46 7.79 11.47 -1.77
C ARG A 46 8.31 12.80 -2.32
N ALA A 47 8.26 13.83 -1.49
CA ALA A 47 9.06 15.03 -1.66
C ALA A 47 10.37 14.88 -0.88
N GLU A 48 11.43 15.60 -1.26
CA GLU A 48 12.79 15.48 -0.69
C GLU A 48 12.87 15.64 0.84
N ASN A 49 11.82 16.18 1.47
CA ASN A 49 11.74 16.44 2.91
C ASN A 49 10.62 15.68 3.64
N ILE A 50 9.92 14.74 2.98
CA ILE A 50 8.86 13.95 3.62
C ILE A 50 9.30 12.49 3.71
N LEU A 51 9.39 11.98 4.94
CA LEU A 51 9.86 10.62 5.21
C LEU A 51 8.76 9.57 5.05
N GLU A 52 7.50 9.90 5.33
CA GLU A 52 6.30 9.07 5.17
C GLU A 52 5.06 9.96 5.01
N GLY A 53 4.03 9.49 4.30
CA GLY A 53 2.71 10.13 4.31
C GLY A 53 2.63 11.46 3.55
N GLY A 54 3.33 11.56 2.40
CA GLY A 54 3.32 12.72 1.51
C GLY A 54 1.97 13.02 0.85
N ASN A 55 1.97 13.52 -0.39
CA ASN A 55 0.70 13.74 -1.09
C ASN A 55 0.14 12.40 -1.60
N VAL A 56 -1.06 12.02 -1.16
CA VAL A 56 -1.76 10.84 -1.68
C VAL A 56 -2.08 11.07 -3.16
N ILE A 57 -1.58 10.20 -4.02
CA ILE A 57 -1.88 10.23 -5.46
C ILE A 57 -2.94 9.21 -5.85
N GLN A 58 -3.02 8.09 -5.13
CA GLN A 58 -3.97 7.02 -5.39
C GLN A 58 -4.33 6.31 -4.09
N SER A 59 -5.57 5.82 -4.00
CA SER A 59 -5.99 4.98 -2.90
C SER A 59 -7.01 3.94 -3.35
N PHE A 60 -6.87 2.73 -2.83
CA PHE A 60 -7.76 1.60 -3.08
C PHE A 60 -8.26 1.09 -1.72
N ARG A 61 -9.57 0.90 -1.59
CA ARG A 61 -10.23 0.55 -0.33
C ARG A 61 -11.06 -0.71 -0.49
N GLY A 62 -11.34 -1.39 0.61
CA GLY A 62 -12.23 -2.55 0.60
C GLY A 62 -11.55 -3.83 0.12
N ILE A 63 -10.21 -3.88 0.20
CA ILE A 63 -9.45 -5.05 -0.27
C ILE A 63 -9.66 -6.19 0.72
N PRO A 64 -10.24 -7.34 0.30
CA PRO A 64 -10.61 -8.41 1.22
C PRO A 64 -9.44 -9.37 1.53
N GLY A 65 -8.45 -9.42 0.65
CA GLY A 65 -7.33 -10.35 0.71
C GLY A 65 -6.05 -9.72 1.24
N GLN A 66 -4.96 -10.49 1.15
CA GLN A 66 -3.60 -10.11 1.56
C GLN A 66 -2.69 -9.77 0.39
N GLU A 67 -3.29 -9.49 -0.77
CA GLU A 67 -2.62 -9.28 -2.04
C GLU A 67 -3.34 -8.16 -2.82
N PHE A 68 -2.58 -7.36 -3.56
CA PHE A 68 -3.09 -6.37 -4.48
C PHE A 68 -2.13 -6.12 -5.64
N ILE A 69 -2.61 -6.39 -6.85
CA ILE A 69 -1.89 -6.10 -8.09
C ILE A 69 -2.17 -4.66 -8.49
N TRP A 70 -1.12 -3.85 -8.57
CA TRP A 70 -1.17 -2.47 -9.02
C TRP A 70 -0.56 -2.34 -10.42
N ALA A 71 -1.21 -1.59 -11.30
CA ALA A 71 -0.79 -1.42 -12.70
C ALA A 71 0.48 -0.55 -12.89
N THR A 72 1.00 0.04 -11.82
CA THR A 72 2.10 1.02 -11.86
C THR A 72 1.81 2.16 -12.83
N ASN A 73 0.60 2.73 -12.72
CA ASN A 73 0.11 3.82 -13.56
C ASN A 73 0.56 5.20 -13.07
N VAL A 74 1.86 5.33 -12.88
CA VAL A 74 2.53 6.55 -12.47
C VAL A 74 3.76 6.74 -13.36
N THR A 75 4.01 7.97 -13.78
CA THR A 75 5.16 8.32 -14.62
C THR A 75 6.47 7.96 -13.93
N GLY A 76 7.44 7.42 -14.67
CA GLY A 76 8.77 7.13 -14.12
C GLY A 76 9.54 8.37 -13.67
N GLY A 77 10.55 8.16 -12.81
CA GLY A 77 11.37 9.20 -12.20
C GLY A 77 10.77 9.81 -10.93
N VAL A 78 9.69 9.22 -10.39
CA VAL A 78 9.12 9.60 -9.09
C VAL A 78 9.40 8.53 -8.05
N SER A 79 9.63 8.97 -6.82
CA SER A 79 9.73 8.09 -5.65
C SER A 79 8.42 8.08 -4.90
N LEU A 80 7.98 6.88 -4.52
CA LEU A 80 6.74 6.64 -3.79
C LEU A 80 7.01 5.84 -2.51
N ASP A 81 6.12 6.00 -1.55
CA ASP A 81 5.88 5.02 -0.50
C ASP A 81 4.40 4.66 -0.45
N VAL A 82 4.11 3.48 0.09
CA VAL A 82 2.77 2.92 0.12
C VAL A 82 2.40 2.60 1.56
N GLN A 83 1.26 3.13 2.00
CA GLN A 83 0.64 2.78 3.27
C GLN A 83 -0.43 1.72 3.05
N LEU A 84 -0.39 0.69 3.87
CA LEU A 84 -1.48 -0.26 4.08
C LEU A 84 -2.13 0.03 5.41
N GLN A 85 -3.44 0.17 5.44
CA GLN A 85 -4.24 0.31 6.65
C GLN A 85 -5.29 -0.78 6.70
N ASP A 86 -5.47 -1.40 7.86
CA ASP A 86 -6.51 -2.40 8.09
C ASP A 86 -7.78 -1.79 8.71
N SER A 87 -8.83 -2.61 8.84
CA SER A 87 -10.12 -2.19 9.39
C SER A 87 -10.10 -1.94 10.91
N ALA A 88 -9.08 -2.46 11.61
CA ALA A 88 -8.87 -2.27 13.04
C ALA A 88 -8.05 -0.99 13.34
N GLY A 89 -7.55 -0.31 12.31
CA GLY A 89 -6.77 0.92 12.40
C GLY A 89 -5.26 0.71 12.45
N ALA A 90 -4.76 -0.52 12.33
CA ALA A 90 -3.33 -0.77 12.21
C ALA A 90 -2.82 -0.31 10.83
N ALA A 91 -1.62 0.23 10.79
CA ALA A 91 -0.96 0.69 9.58
C ALA A 91 0.42 0.06 9.41
N ALA A 92 0.80 -0.18 8.15
CA ALA A 92 2.12 -0.62 7.73
C ALA A 92 2.55 0.18 6.50
N PHE A 93 3.85 0.35 6.33
CA PHE A 93 4.42 1.13 5.24
C PHE A 93 5.48 0.31 4.51
N THR A 94 5.60 0.54 3.21
CA THR A 94 6.78 0.08 2.46
C THR A 94 7.96 1.01 2.74
N ALA A 95 9.19 0.52 2.52
CA ALA A 95 10.27 1.46 2.27
C ALA A 95 9.99 2.22 0.96
N PRO A 96 10.54 3.42 0.78
CA PRO A 96 10.40 4.13 -0.48
C PRO A 96 11.05 3.38 -1.64
N PHE A 97 10.40 3.46 -2.79
CA PHE A 97 10.87 2.87 -4.04
C PHE A 97 10.66 3.86 -5.20
N GLU A 98 11.49 3.75 -6.23
CA GLU A 98 11.42 4.61 -7.42
C GLU A 98 10.71 3.88 -8.55
N ILE A 99 9.88 4.61 -9.30
CA ILE A 99 9.29 4.10 -10.54
C ILE A 99 10.29 4.33 -11.67
N SER A 100 10.80 3.24 -12.25
CA SER A 100 11.64 3.30 -13.45
C SER A 100 10.82 3.74 -14.66
N ALA A 101 11.39 4.64 -15.46
CA ALA A 101 10.77 5.09 -16.71
C ALA A 101 10.65 3.95 -17.74
N SER A 102 9.60 4.01 -18.55
CA SER A 102 9.32 3.07 -19.64
C SER A 102 8.87 3.84 -20.88
N THR A 103 9.11 3.27 -22.06
CA THR A 103 8.54 3.78 -23.32
C THR A 103 7.04 3.48 -23.45
N ASN A 104 6.52 2.57 -22.63
CA ASN A 104 5.09 2.29 -22.57
C ASN A 104 4.40 3.29 -21.65
N THR A 105 3.48 4.08 -22.20
CA THR A 105 2.62 5.04 -21.48
C THR A 105 1.15 4.65 -21.47
N GLY A 106 0.79 3.46 -21.98
CA GLY A 106 -0.61 3.07 -22.17
C GLY A 106 -1.42 2.85 -20.89
N CYS A 107 -0.77 2.83 -19.73
CA CYS A 107 -1.42 2.71 -18.43
C CYS A 107 -1.59 4.06 -17.69
N LEU A 108 -0.90 5.12 -18.13
CA LEU A 108 -0.89 6.43 -17.48
C LEU A 108 -2.22 7.16 -17.66
#